data_AF-A0A537VK85-F1
#
_entry.id   AF-A0A537VK85-F1
#
_cell.length_a   1.000
_cell.length_b   1.000
_cell.length_c   1.000
_cell.angle_alpha   90.00
_cell.angle_beta   90.00
_cell.angle_gamma   90.00
#
_symmetry.space_group_name_H-M   'P 1'
#
loop_
_entity.id
_entity.type
_entity.pdbx_description
1 polymer ?
#
loop_
_entity_poly.entity_id
_entity_poly.type
_entity_poly.pdbx_seq_one_letter_code
_entity_poly.pdbx_strand_id
1 'polypeptide(L)' 'VNSPNNPAGTIYSAEMLTKLAAILTDAAERNGRRIFLLSDESYRKILFDGNTYVSPAEFYPDTFVL' A
#
# COMPACT_ATOMS: atom_id res chain seq x y z
N VAL A 1 2.82 0.41 -5.23
CA VAL A 1 3.72 0.41 -4.06
C VAL A 1 4.27 -0.98 -3.90
N ASN A 2 5.60 -1.13 -3.86
CA ASN A 2 6.22 -2.42 -3.59
C ASN A 2 6.39 -2.49 -2.07
N SER A 3 5.62 -3.35 -1.39
CA SER A 3 5.73 -3.51 0.06
C SER A 3 5.85 -5.00 0.39
N PRO A 4 7.07 -5.46 0.74
CA PRO A 4 8.30 -4.68 0.98
C PRO A 4 9.18 -4.48 -0.26
N ASN A 5 9.55 -3.23 -0.56
CA ASN A 5 10.66 -2.88 -1.45
C ASN A 5 11.99 -3.06 -0.71
N ASN A 6 12.79 -4.03 -1.15
CA ASN A 6 14.15 -4.26 -0.70
C ASN A 6 15.10 -3.45 -1.60
N PRO A 7 15.82 -2.44 -1.05
CA PRO A 7 16.93 -2.71 -0.13
C PRO A 7 16.64 -2.43 1.36
N ALA A 8 15.46 -1.88 1.73
CA ALA A 8 15.22 -1.33 3.07
C ALA A 8 14.18 -2.06 3.94
N GLY A 9 13.45 -3.04 3.40
CA GLY A 9 12.54 -3.89 4.20
C GLY A 9 11.44 -3.14 4.96
N THR A 10 11.14 -1.89 4.58
CA THR A 10 10.22 -1.03 5.33
C THR A 10 8.78 -1.47 5.13
N ILE A 11 8.15 -1.93 6.21
CA ILE A 11 6.70 -2.17 6.29
C ILE A 11 6.02 -0.80 6.46
N TYR A 12 5.05 -0.49 5.59
CA TYR A 12 4.27 0.73 5.73
C TYR A 12 3.31 0.62 6.92
N SER A 13 3.29 1.63 7.78
CA SER A 13 2.32 1.70 8.87
C SER A 13 0.91 1.98 8.34
N ALA A 14 -0.10 1.57 9.10
CA ALA A 14 -1.50 1.88 8.80
C ALA A 14 -1.75 3.40 8.62
N GLU A 15 -1.07 4.23 9.42
CA GLU A 15 -1.16 5.70 9.30
C GLU A 15 -0.64 6.19 7.95
N MET A 16 0.48 5.64 7.49
CA MET A 16 1.07 6.02 6.21
C MET A 16 0.21 5.55 5.04
N LEU A 17 -0.34 4.34 5.10
CA LEU A 17 -1.26 3.81 4.09
C LEU A 17 -2.58 4.61 4.05
N THR A 18 -3.09 5.04 5.20
CA THR A 18 -4.27 5.92 5.27
C THR A 18 -4.01 7.26 4.58
N LYS A 19 -2.84 7.89 4.84
CA LYS A 19 -2.44 9.14 4.18
C LYS A 19 -2.27 8.95 2.67
N LEU A 20 -1.66 7.85 2.25
CA LEU A 20 -1.50 7.52 0.84
C LEU A 20 -2.87 7.37 0.15
N ALA A 21 -3.79 6.61 0.75
CA ALA A 21 -5.14 6.43 0.22
C ALA A 21 -5.87 7.77 0.05
N ALA A 22 -5.77 8.67 1.03
CA ALA A 22 -6.38 10.00 0.94
C ALA A 22 -5.82 10.83 -0.23
N ILE A 23 -4.50 10.81 -0.44
CA ILE A 23 -3.84 11.50 -1.56
C ILE A 23 -4.30 10.93 -2.90
N LEU A 24 -4.37 9.60 -3.03
CA LEU A 24 -4.79 8.94 -4.26
C LEU A 24 -6.25 9.22 -4.60
N THR A 25 -7.13 9.19 -3.59
CA THR A 25 -8.56 9.52 -3.75
C THR A 25 -8.75 10.96 -4.22
N ASP A 26 -8.14 11.92 -3.51
CA ASP A 26 -8.24 13.34 -3.86
C ASP A 26 -7.66 13.64 -5.26
N ALA A 27 -6.54 13.02 -5.62
CA ALA A 27 -5.99 13.13 -6.96
C ALA A 27 -6.90 12.49 -8.03
N ALA A 28 -7.53 11.35 -7.74
CA ALA A 28 -8.45 10.69 -8.67
C ALA A 28 -9.69 11.56 -8.95
N GLU A 29 -10.25 12.19 -7.90
CA GLU A 29 -11.37 13.12 -8.00
C GLU A 29 -11.01 14.37 -8.80
N ARG A 30 -9.88 15.03 -8.47
CA ARG A 30 -9.41 16.24 -9.16
C ARG A 30 -9.18 16.03 -10.65
N ASN A 31 -8.71 14.84 -11.04
CA ASN A 31 -8.40 14.52 -12.43
C ASN A 31 -9.55 13.82 -13.17
N GLY A 32 -10.66 13.50 -12.49
CA GLY A 32 -11.78 12.75 -13.06
C GLY A 32 -11.39 11.36 -13.57
N ARG A 33 -10.31 10.78 -13.05
CA ARG A 33 -9.75 9.51 -13.51
C ARG A 33 -9.30 8.68 -12.32
N ARG A 34 -9.73 7.42 -12.28
CA ARG A 34 -9.31 6.46 -11.27
C ARG A 34 -7.80 6.25 -11.31
N ILE A 35 -7.17 6.23 -10.14
CA ILE A 35 -5.75 5.90 -9.97
C ILE A 35 -5.71 4.51 -9.35
N PHE A 36 -4.97 3.58 -9.97
CA PHE A 36 -4.85 2.23 -9.44
C PHE A 36 -3.55 2.07 -8.67
N LEU A 37 -3.62 1.42 -7.51
CA LEU A 37 -2.46 1.04 -6.72
C LEU A 37 -2.09 -0.41 -7.01
N LEU A 38 -0.90 -0.66 -7.52
CA LEU A 38 -0.37 -2.03 -7.64
C LEU A 38 0.47 -2.33 -6.39
N SER A 39 0.01 -3.27 -5.55
CA SER A 39 0.68 -3.73 -4.34
C SER A 39 1.35 -5.08 -4.63
N ASP A 40 2.67 -5.14 -4.62
CA ASP A 40 3.40 -6.42 -4.69
C ASP A 40 3.65 -6.89 -3.26
N GLU A 41 2.94 -7.96 -2.86
CA GLU A 41 2.88 -8.47 -1.48
C GLU A 41 3.52 -9.85 -1.34
N SER A 42 4.33 -10.26 -2.34
CA SER A 42 4.96 -11.58 -2.42
C SER A 42 5.73 -11.99 -1.15
N TYR A 43 6.22 -11.02 -0.38
CA TYR A 43 7.00 -11.23 0.84
C TYR A 43 6.20 -11.11 2.15
N ARG A 44 4.87 -10.97 2.10
CA ARG A 44 3.96 -10.91 3.27
C ARG A 44 4.22 -12.01 4.32
N LYS A 45 4.72 -13.17 3.90
CA LYS A 45 4.94 -14.34 4.77
C LYS A 45 6.30 -14.35 5.47
N ILE A 46 7.22 -13.47 5.09
CA ILE A 46 8.56 -13.39 5.66
C ILE A 46 8.64 -12.12 6.52
N LEU A 47 7.89 -12.11 7.62
CA LEU A 47 7.96 -11.05 8.63
C LEU A 47 8.98 -11.47 9.69
N PHE A 48 10.12 -10.79 9.71
CA PHE A 48 11.08 -10.91 10.81
C PHE A 48 10.64 -9.98 11.96
N ASP A 49 10.93 -10.40 13.20
CA ASP A 49 10.78 -9.62 14.44
C ASP A 49 9.36 -9.27 14.92
N GLY A 50 8.37 -10.12 14.63
CA GLY A 50 7.02 -9.96 15.20
C GLY A 50 6.24 -8.75 14.65
N ASN A 51 6.74 -8.14 13.58
CA ASN A 51 6.07 -7.04 12.90
C ASN A 51 4.76 -7.50 12.27
N THR A 52 3.70 -6.71 12.44
CA THR A 52 2.41 -6.94 11.79
C THR A 52 2.37 -6.27 10.42
N TYR A 53 2.02 -7.04 9.40
CA TYR A 53 1.77 -6.53 8.06
C TYR A 53 0.29 -6.14 7.89
N VAL A 54 0.04 -5.01 7.26
CA VAL A 54 -1.28 -4.58 6.81
C VAL A 54 -1.22 -4.31 5.30
N SER A 55 -2.21 -4.82 4.55
CA SER A 55 -2.20 -4.67 3.09
C SER A 55 -2.66 -3.26 2.71
N PRO A 56 -2.01 -2.60 1.72
CA PRO A 56 -2.53 -1.38 1.13
C PRO A 56 -3.96 -1.49 0.60
N ALA A 57 -4.40 -2.70 0.21
CA ALA A 57 -5.76 -2.96 -0.26
C ALA A 57 -6.82 -2.77 0.84
N GLU A 58 -6.44 -2.81 2.12
CA GLU A 58 -7.34 -2.51 3.25
C GLU A 58 -7.64 -1.01 3.36
N PHE A 59 -6.78 -0.15 2.81
CA PHE A 59 -6.89 1.31 2.93
C PHE A 59 -7.36 1.97 1.63
N TYR A 60 -7.07 1.37 0.48
CA TYR A 60 -7.42 1.91 -0.83
C TYR A 60 -8.11 0.86 -1.72
N PRO A 61 -9.41 1.02 -2.03
CA PRO A 61 -10.18 0.01 -2.76
C PRO A 61 -9.69 -0.27 -4.19
N ASP A 62 -9.15 0.75 -4.86
CA ASP A 62 -8.63 0.65 -6.24
C ASP A 62 -7.20 0.07 -6.23
N THR A 63 -7.00 -1.01 -5.49
CA THR A 63 -5.72 -1.72 -5.35
C THR A 63 -5.76 -3.09 -6.01
N PHE A 64 -4.76 -3.38 -6.84
CA PHE A 64 -4.45 -4.73 -7.32
C PHE A 64 -3.31 -5.31 -6.49
N VAL A 65 -3.51 -6.50 -5.93
CA VAL A 65 -2.48 -7.24 -5.20
C VAL A 65 -1.84 -8.25 -6.14
N LEU A 66 -0.51 -8.25 -6.19
CA LEU A 66 0.33 -9.23 -6.88
C LEU A 66 1.00 -10.16 -5.87
#